data_AF-A0A8I3AJ53-F1
#
_entry.id   AF-A0A8I3AJ53-F1
#
_cell.length_a   1.000
_cell.length_b   1.000
_cell.length_c   1.000
_cell.angle_alpha   90.00
_cell.angle_beta   90.00
_cell.angle_gamma   90.00
#
_symmetry.space_group_name_H-M   'P 1'
#
loop_
_entity.id
_entity.type
_entity.pdbx_description
1 polymer ?
#
loop_
_entity_poly.entity_id
_entity_poly.type
_entity_poly.pdbx_seq_one_letter_code
_entity_poly.pdbx_strand_id
1 'polypeptide(L)'
;MASAEVESPRDGGAKSPPPRAPRSPRRDRDRAFKRDERRPRDGGDKYRPAPRERTPPPVKTEEEKQAIAKAEYEKLLTMRSGGTYIPPARLRALQAQITDKSSKEYQRLMWEALKKSINGLINKVNYSNIKHIVPELFGENLIKGRGLFCRSMMKAQAASLPFTPVFAAMAAIVNTKLPAVGELLVKRLIMSFRKGFKRSDKAVCVSSTTFLAHLINQQVAHEMLAGQMLLLLLHKPTDDSVEIAVNFMREVGQHLQEMQPAIALAVWDQLRNVLHEADIDKRVQYMVEVLFQVRKDSFKDNPPIKDELDLVEEEDQITHRVDLDGEIDVQDGLNIFKYDPEWEEHEEAYQKLKAEILGEGSDYEDDDDEDDESSEEEDNEEQKAMEIKDQSNTDLVNLRRTIYLTVMSSIDPEEAVHKLLRINLPAGQEPELPSMIVEICSQEKNFTKFHGLIGERFAKLNRLWTGLFEDSFIDYYNKIHRYETNRLRNIAMFFSSLLASDAIGWHVLSAIHLNEEETTSSSRIFIKILFQHLAEELGMPKLQARTKDEMLQPSLLGLCLELLILYWLFILSVEVANASSPRHRPRPLILAIPIA
;
A
#
# COMPACT_ATOMS: atom_id res chain seq x y z
N MET A 1 -26.66 -25.22 -43.95
CA MET A 1 -26.93 -26.39 -44.81
C MET A 1 -25.98 -26.35 -45.99
N ALA A 2 -25.40 -27.51 -46.27
CA ALA A 2 -24.76 -27.97 -47.51
C ALA A 2 -23.42 -27.34 -47.94
N SER A 3 -22.39 -28.15 -47.67
CA SER A 3 -21.05 -28.22 -48.26
C SER A 3 -21.05 -28.45 -49.77
N ALA A 4 -19.96 -28.04 -50.43
CA ALA A 4 -19.46 -28.68 -51.65
C ALA A 4 -17.95 -28.49 -51.77
N GLU A 5 -17.20 -29.58 -51.64
CA GLU A 5 -15.85 -29.75 -52.18
C GLU A 5 -15.95 -30.05 -53.69
N VAL A 6 -14.92 -29.71 -54.47
CA VAL A 6 -14.21 -30.61 -55.41
C VAL A 6 -13.13 -29.84 -56.19
N GLU A 7 -11.91 -30.42 -56.11
CA GLU A 7 -10.78 -30.48 -57.04
C GLU A 7 -9.92 -29.27 -57.43
N SER A 8 -8.62 -29.59 -57.46
CA SER A 8 -7.47 -28.83 -57.94
C SER A 8 -6.99 -29.39 -59.29
N PRO A 9 -6.30 -28.58 -60.11
CA PRO A 9 -5.00 -29.05 -60.61
C PRO A 9 -3.91 -27.96 -60.70
N ARG A 10 -2.78 -28.28 -60.06
CA ARG A 10 -1.37 -28.15 -60.48
C ARG A 10 -0.87 -26.95 -61.33
N ASP A 11 0.05 -26.23 -60.70
CA ASP A 11 1.44 -25.93 -61.10
C ASP A 11 1.75 -24.61 -61.84
N GLY A 12 2.78 -23.90 -61.33
CA GLY A 12 3.24 -22.63 -61.91
C GLY A 12 4.00 -21.66 -60.99
N GLY A 13 5.15 -22.07 -60.43
CA GLY A 13 6.30 -21.16 -60.21
C GLY A 13 6.47 -20.46 -58.85
N ALA A 14 7.12 -21.13 -57.88
CA ALA A 14 7.70 -20.49 -56.69
C ALA A 14 9.21 -20.28 -56.86
N LYS A 15 9.70 -19.04 -56.66
CA LYS A 15 11.13 -18.70 -56.57
C LYS A 15 11.62 -18.87 -55.12
N SER A 16 12.65 -19.68 -54.93
CA SER A 16 13.27 -20.00 -53.63
C SER A 16 14.23 -18.90 -53.11
N PRO A 17 14.34 -18.70 -51.78
CA PRO A 17 15.34 -17.84 -51.14
C PRO A 17 16.65 -18.59 -50.76
N PRO A 18 17.80 -17.89 -50.55
CA PRO A 18 19.11 -18.51 -50.37
C PRO A 18 19.44 -18.88 -48.89
N PRO A 19 20.38 -19.82 -48.63
CA PRO A 19 20.60 -20.42 -47.31
C PRO A 19 21.66 -19.73 -46.43
N ARG A 20 21.44 -19.79 -45.10
CA ARG A 20 22.33 -19.35 -44.01
C ARG A 20 23.28 -20.47 -43.54
N ALA A 21 24.52 -20.10 -43.22
CA ALA A 21 25.61 -20.96 -42.75
C ALA A 21 25.50 -21.37 -41.24
N PRO A 22 26.12 -22.47 -40.80
CA PRO A 22 25.88 -23.07 -39.48
C PRO A 22 26.86 -22.63 -38.37
N ARG A 23 26.33 -22.64 -37.14
CA ARG A 23 27.00 -22.44 -35.85
C ARG A 23 27.69 -23.73 -35.38
N SER A 24 28.88 -23.61 -34.77
CA SER A 24 29.61 -24.70 -34.09
C SER A 24 29.48 -24.62 -32.56
N PRO A 25 29.40 -25.76 -31.82
CA PRO A 25 29.33 -25.77 -30.36
C PRO A 25 30.66 -26.14 -29.64
N ARG A 26 30.82 -25.55 -28.45
CA ARG A 26 31.50 -25.92 -27.19
C ARG A 26 32.68 -26.92 -27.18
N ARG A 27 33.77 -26.52 -26.50
CA ARG A 27 34.69 -27.45 -25.78
C ARG A 27 35.27 -26.80 -24.52
N ASP A 28 34.92 -27.41 -23.38
CA ASP A 28 35.51 -27.21 -22.06
C ASP A 28 37.01 -27.55 -22.03
N ARG A 29 37.77 -26.82 -21.21
CA ARG A 29 39.18 -27.10 -20.91
C ARG A 29 39.37 -27.13 -19.39
N ASP A 30 39.11 -28.31 -18.83
CA ASP A 30 39.78 -28.76 -17.62
C ASP A 30 41.04 -29.54 -18.03
N ARG A 31 42.22 -29.12 -17.55
CA ARG A 31 43.31 -30.05 -17.22
C ARG A 31 44.41 -29.37 -16.41
N ALA A 32 44.52 -29.88 -15.19
CA ALA A 32 45.54 -29.64 -14.19
C ALA A 32 46.97 -29.86 -14.73
N PHE A 33 47.89 -28.97 -14.32
CA PHE A 33 49.33 -29.20 -14.39
C PHE A 33 49.81 -29.72 -13.03
N LYS A 34 50.19 -31.02 -13.00
CA LYS A 34 51.02 -31.60 -11.95
C LYS A 34 52.49 -31.51 -12.36
N ARG A 35 53.25 -30.94 -11.43
CA ARG A 35 54.69 -30.98 -11.14
C ARG A 35 55.42 -32.22 -11.68
N ASP A 36 56.58 -32.03 -12.34
CA ASP A 36 57.78 -32.81 -12.00
C ASP A 36 59.09 -32.20 -12.53
N GLU A 37 60.15 -32.69 -11.92
CA GLU A 37 61.46 -32.12 -11.59
C GLU A 37 62.58 -32.11 -12.67
N ARG A 38 63.56 -31.21 -12.43
CA ARG A 38 65.04 -31.38 -12.50
C ARG A 38 65.83 -31.28 -13.84
N ARG A 39 66.76 -30.29 -13.78
CA ARG A 39 68.22 -30.30 -14.11
C ARG A 39 68.72 -29.62 -15.42
N PRO A 40 69.97 -29.09 -15.41
CA PRO A 40 70.29 -27.74 -15.94
C PRO A 40 71.45 -27.69 -16.96
N ARG A 41 71.87 -26.45 -17.31
CA ARG A 41 73.07 -26.01 -18.07
C ARG A 41 72.82 -25.89 -19.59
N ASP A 42 73.21 -24.85 -20.33
CA ASP A 42 74.43 -24.05 -20.28
C ASP A 42 74.31 -22.72 -21.08
N GLY A 43 75.19 -21.77 -20.73
CA GLY A 43 75.72 -20.58 -21.41
C GLY A 43 75.00 -19.84 -22.55
N GLY A 44 74.89 -18.52 -22.42
CA GLY A 44 74.66 -17.61 -23.56
C GLY A 44 74.36 -16.17 -23.19
N ASP A 45 75.37 -15.45 -22.69
CA ASP A 45 75.31 -14.05 -22.28
C ASP A 45 75.29 -13.09 -23.51
N LYS A 46 74.20 -12.33 -23.71
CA LYS A 46 74.15 -11.16 -24.62
C LYS A 46 73.18 -10.08 -24.10
N TYR A 47 73.78 -9.08 -23.44
CA TYR A 47 73.44 -7.65 -23.41
C TYR A 47 71.96 -7.22 -23.38
N ARG A 48 71.45 -6.88 -22.19
CA ARG A 48 70.16 -6.20 -21.97
C ARG A 48 70.42 -4.75 -21.56
N PRO A 49 69.93 -3.73 -22.30
CA PRO A 49 70.07 -2.34 -21.87
C PRO A 49 69.19 -2.07 -20.64
N ALA A 50 69.71 -1.22 -19.73
CA ALA A 50 69.04 -0.85 -18.49
C ALA A 50 67.67 -0.19 -18.73
N PRO A 51 66.66 -0.43 -17.88
CA PRO A 51 65.35 0.21 -17.99
C PRO A 51 65.49 1.72 -17.79
N ARG A 52 64.94 2.53 -18.71
CA ARG A 52 64.76 3.96 -18.49
C ARG A 52 63.81 4.15 -17.30
N GLU A 53 64.28 4.84 -16.27
CA GLU A 53 63.43 5.34 -15.19
C GLU A 53 62.33 6.24 -15.80
N ARG A 54 61.08 5.83 -15.62
CA ARG A 54 59.94 6.71 -15.89
C ARG A 54 59.87 7.70 -14.73
N THR A 55 60.19 8.96 -14.99
CA THR A 55 59.84 10.05 -14.08
C THR A 55 58.32 10.04 -13.85
N PRO A 56 57.83 10.14 -12.60
CA PRO A 56 56.41 10.28 -12.33
C PRO A 56 55.84 11.50 -13.07
N PRO A 57 54.61 11.45 -13.60
CA PRO A 57 53.96 12.66 -14.10
C PRO A 57 53.86 13.69 -12.98
N PRO A 58 53.97 15.01 -13.28
CA PRO A 58 53.88 16.05 -12.27
C PRO A 58 52.52 15.93 -11.55
N VAL A 59 52.56 15.94 -10.22
CA VAL A 59 51.35 15.95 -9.38
C VAL A 59 50.66 17.28 -9.63
N LYS A 60 49.63 17.26 -10.47
CA LYS A 60 48.78 18.43 -10.72
C LYS A 60 48.08 18.82 -9.42
N THR A 61 48.13 20.10 -9.08
CA THR A 61 47.45 20.71 -7.92
C THR A 61 45.93 20.45 -7.98
N GLU A 62 45.24 20.36 -6.84
CA GLU A 62 43.77 20.19 -6.77
C GLU A 62 43.01 21.13 -7.72
N GLU A 63 43.46 22.39 -7.83
CA GLU A 63 42.87 23.42 -8.69
C GLU A 63 42.99 23.09 -10.19
N GLU A 64 44.11 22.52 -10.64
CA GLU A 64 44.28 22.08 -12.04
C GLU A 64 43.43 20.85 -12.34
N LYS A 65 43.26 19.95 -11.37
CA LYS A 65 42.37 18.79 -11.52
C LYS A 65 40.91 19.24 -11.63
N GLN A 66 40.49 20.20 -10.80
CA GLN A 66 39.15 20.80 -10.88
C GLN A 66 38.93 21.56 -12.18
N ALA A 67 39.92 22.33 -12.67
CA ALA A 67 39.83 23.03 -13.94
C ALA A 67 39.74 22.08 -15.14
N ILE A 68 40.50 20.98 -15.13
CA ILE A 68 40.44 19.94 -16.17
C ILE A 68 39.11 19.19 -16.12
N ALA A 69 38.62 18.84 -14.93
CA ALA A 69 37.31 18.21 -14.76
C ALA A 69 36.17 19.14 -15.22
N LYS A 70 36.24 20.43 -14.86
CA LYS A 70 35.29 21.47 -15.30
C LYS A 70 35.32 21.65 -16.82
N ALA A 71 36.49 21.67 -17.45
CA ALA A 71 36.65 21.78 -18.91
C ALA A 71 36.21 20.51 -19.67
N GLU A 72 36.51 19.31 -19.14
CA GLU A 72 36.04 18.04 -19.72
C GLU A 72 34.52 17.93 -19.61
N TYR A 73 33.95 18.37 -18.49
CA TYR A 73 32.52 18.44 -18.25
C TYR A 73 31.81 19.47 -19.13
N GLU A 74 32.36 20.67 -19.28
CA GLU A 74 31.84 21.72 -20.16
C GLU A 74 31.80 21.25 -21.63
N LYS A 75 32.83 20.53 -22.06
CA LYS A 75 32.91 19.91 -23.39
C LYS A 75 31.85 18.81 -23.57
N LEU A 76 31.52 18.07 -22.52
CA LEU A 76 30.46 17.05 -22.52
C LEU A 76 29.05 17.68 -22.50
N LEU A 77 28.85 18.84 -21.86
CA LEU A 77 27.56 19.55 -21.82
C LEU A 77 27.23 20.28 -23.12
N THR A 78 28.26 20.74 -23.84
CA THR A 78 28.14 21.48 -25.10
C THR A 78 28.11 20.59 -26.34
N MET A 79 28.52 19.31 -26.22
CA MET A 79 28.35 18.34 -27.29
C MET A 79 26.86 18.04 -27.51
N ARG A 80 26.39 18.43 -28.69
CA ARG A 80 25.00 18.34 -29.19
C ARG A 80 24.36 16.99 -28.87
N SER A 81 23.10 17.04 -28.45
CA SER A 81 22.17 15.96 -28.09
C SER A 81 22.13 14.77 -29.08
N GLY A 82 23.17 13.94 -29.08
CA GLY A 82 23.38 12.88 -30.06
C GLY A 82 24.34 11.81 -29.56
N GLY A 83 23.92 11.04 -28.55
CA GLY A 83 24.25 9.61 -28.50
C GLY A 83 25.54 9.13 -27.83
N THR A 84 26.29 9.94 -27.09
CA THR A 84 27.35 9.39 -26.20
C THR A 84 26.72 8.97 -24.87
N TYR A 85 26.41 7.68 -24.73
CA TYR A 85 25.97 7.11 -23.45
C TYR A 85 27.09 7.25 -22.41
N ILE A 86 26.87 8.09 -21.40
CA ILE A 86 27.76 8.25 -20.25
C ILE A 86 27.26 7.30 -19.16
N PRO A 87 28.08 6.32 -18.72
CA PRO A 87 27.69 5.42 -17.63
C PRO A 87 27.32 6.19 -16.35
N PRO A 88 26.20 5.85 -15.67
CA PRO A 88 25.70 6.58 -14.51
C PRO A 88 26.70 6.75 -13.35
N ALA A 89 27.61 5.79 -13.17
CA ALA A 89 28.67 5.86 -12.17
C ALA A 89 29.75 6.91 -12.50
N ARG A 90 30.10 7.04 -13.79
CA ARG A 90 31.07 8.02 -14.27
C ARG A 90 30.50 9.44 -14.23
N LEU A 91 29.19 9.57 -14.49
CA LEU A 91 28.48 10.84 -14.36
C LEU A 91 28.46 11.28 -12.89
N ARG A 92 28.10 10.40 -11.94
CA ARG A 92 28.16 10.69 -10.49
C ARG A 92 29.56 11.08 -10.01
N ALA A 93 30.61 10.40 -10.48
CA ALA A 93 31.98 10.74 -10.11
C ALA A 93 32.43 12.12 -10.63
N LEU A 94 32.00 12.51 -11.84
CA LEU A 94 32.23 13.86 -12.38
C LEU A 94 31.41 14.93 -11.64
N GLN A 95 30.19 14.59 -11.20
CA GLN A 95 29.33 15.49 -10.42
C GLN A 95 29.90 15.75 -9.02
N ALA A 96 30.47 14.73 -8.36
CA ALA A 96 31.08 14.85 -7.05
C ALA A 96 32.35 15.76 -7.03
N GLN A 97 32.92 16.04 -8.20
CA GLN A 97 34.11 16.90 -8.34
C GLN A 97 33.77 18.39 -8.58
N ILE A 98 32.50 18.74 -8.77
CA ILE A 98 32.06 20.13 -8.94
C ILE A 98 31.73 20.70 -7.56
N THR A 99 32.64 21.49 -7.00
CA THR A 99 32.54 22.08 -5.66
C THR A 99 31.76 23.40 -5.61
N ASP A 100 31.60 24.10 -6.75
CA ASP A 100 30.90 25.38 -6.83
C ASP A 100 29.39 25.17 -7.03
N LYS A 101 28.63 25.25 -5.93
CA LYS A 101 27.17 25.05 -5.87
C LYS A 101 26.37 26.21 -6.49
N SER A 102 26.99 27.37 -6.71
CA SER A 102 26.31 28.58 -7.24
C SER A 102 26.44 28.75 -8.76
N SER A 103 27.36 27.99 -9.38
CA SER A 103 27.64 28.05 -10.81
C SER A 103 26.41 27.70 -11.66
N LYS A 104 26.23 28.43 -12.77
CA LYS A 104 25.16 28.19 -13.73
C LYS A 104 25.16 26.76 -14.29
N GLU A 105 26.35 26.17 -14.44
CA GLU A 105 26.55 24.81 -14.92
C GLU A 105 26.07 23.79 -13.88
N TYR A 106 26.34 24.04 -12.59
CA TYR A 106 25.85 23.23 -11.48
C TYR A 106 24.32 23.29 -11.38
N GLN A 107 23.73 24.49 -11.40
CA GLN A 107 22.27 24.64 -11.37
C GLN A 107 21.58 23.94 -12.57
N ARG A 108 22.20 24.01 -13.75
CA ARG A 108 21.68 23.34 -14.96
C ARG A 108 21.73 21.83 -14.83
N LEU A 109 22.79 21.30 -14.23
CA LEU A 109 22.91 19.88 -13.92
C LEU A 109 21.82 19.43 -12.94
N MET A 110 21.66 20.16 -11.83
CA MET A 110 20.63 19.87 -10.83
C MET A 110 19.23 19.96 -11.42
N TRP A 111 18.97 20.92 -12.31
CA TRP A 111 17.72 21.01 -13.06
C TRP A 111 17.41 19.78 -13.93
N GLU A 112 18.41 19.26 -14.66
CA GLU A 112 18.21 18.03 -15.45
C GLU A 112 18.09 16.79 -14.57
N ALA A 113 18.72 16.76 -13.39
CA ALA A 113 18.53 15.71 -12.39
C ALA A 113 17.10 15.74 -11.83
N LEU A 114 16.64 16.90 -11.36
CA LEU A 114 15.28 17.15 -10.86
C LEU A 114 14.23 16.69 -11.88
N LYS A 115 14.39 17.10 -13.14
CA LYS A 115 13.51 16.70 -14.25
C LYS A 115 13.46 15.19 -14.46
N LYS A 116 14.60 14.49 -14.37
CA LYS A 116 14.66 13.02 -14.50
C LYS A 116 14.03 12.34 -13.29
N SER A 117 14.27 12.85 -12.09
CA SER A 117 13.75 12.31 -10.84
C SER A 117 12.22 12.38 -10.80
N ILE A 118 11.66 13.60 -10.98
CA ILE A 118 10.20 13.82 -11.06
C ILE A 118 9.56 12.94 -12.14
N ASN A 119 10.16 12.85 -13.32
CA ASN A 119 9.63 12.00 -14.39
C ASN A 119 9.69 10.52 -14.04
N GLY A 120 10.77 10.08 -13.39
CA GLY A 120 10.95 8.71 -12.93
C GLY A 120 9.91 8.31 -11.87
N LEU A 121 9.66 9.17 -10.88
CA LEU A 121 8.68 8.94 -9.81
C LEU A 121 7.25 8.87 -10.37
N ILE A 122 6.86 9.82 -11.23
CA ILE A 122 5.54 9.84 -11.86
C ILE A 122 5.31 8.58 -12.72
N ASN A 123 6.32 8.08 -13.44
CA ASN A 123 6.13 6.87 -14.25
C ASN A 123 6.05 5.57 -13.43
N LYS A 124 6.53 5.58 -12.17
CA LYS A 124 6.54 4.40 -11.29
C LYS A 124 5.29 4.31 -10.42
N VAL A 125 4.53 5.40 -10.26
CA VAL A 125 3.39 5.45 -9.36
C VAL A 125 2.28 4.49 -9.78
N ASN A 126 1.72 3.78 -8.80
CA ASN A 126 0.56 2.91 -8.92
C ASN A 126 -0.22 2.91 -7.59
N TYR A 127 -1.33 2.17 -7.56
CA TYR A 127 -2.21 2.06 -6.38
C TYR A 127 -1.48 1.59 -5.12
N SER A 128 -0.57 0.63 -5.22
CA SER A 128 0.08 0.01 -4.06
C SER A 128 1.32 0.76 -3.55
N ASN A 129 1.97 1.56 -4.40
CA ASN A 129 3.21 2.26 -4.03
C ASN A 129 3.07 3.79 -3.88
N ILE A 130 1.89 4.36 -4.12
CA ILE A 130 1.67 5.82 -4.04
C ILE A 130 2.10 6.39 -2.68
N LYS A 131 1.84 5.67 -1.58
CA LYS A 131 2.23 6.05 -0.22
C LYS A 131 3.75 6.14 0.00
N HIS A 132 4.54 5.43 -0.81
CA HIS A 132 6.01 5.48 -0.76
C HIS A 132 6.59 6.48 -1.75
N ILE A 133 6.00 6.57 -2.96
CA ILE A 133 6.47 7.47 -4.02
C ILE A 133 6.23 8.94 -3.68
N VAL A 134 5.14 9.26 -2.98
CA VAL A 134 4.79 10.65 -2.64
C VAL A 134 5.81 11.30 -1.68
N PRO A 135 6.22 10.65 -0.58
CA PRO A 135 7.34 11.15 0.24
C PRO A 135 8.64 11.35 -0.56
N GLU A 136 9.01 10.39 -1.42
CA GLU A 136 10.18 10.54 -2.31
C GLU A 136 10.05 11.77 -3.24
N LEU A 137 8.82 12.04 -3.72
CA LEU A 137 8.52 13.18 -4.57
C LEU A 137 8.65 14.52 -3.82
N PHE A 138 8.22 14.60 -2.55
CA PHE A 138 8.47 15.78 -1.72
C PHE A 138 9.95 15.98 -1.38
N GLY A 139 10.75 14.91 -1.48
CA GLY A 139 12.20 14.98 -1.42
C GLY A 139 12.86 15.81 -2.52
N GLU A 140 12.17 16.05 -3.64
CA GLU A 140 12.61 16.86 -4.77
C GLU A 140 12.02 18.27 -4.70
N ASN A 141 12.75 19.32 -5.13
CA ASN A 141 12.25 20.70 -5.09
C ASN A 141 11.07 20.94 -6.04
N LEU A 142 9.84 20.72 -5.56
CA LEU A 142 8.60 20.87 -6.32
C LEU A 142 8.18 22.33 -6.54
N ILE A 143 8.63 23.28 -5.71
CA ILE A 143 8.36 24.71 -5.94
C ILE A 143 9.03 25.16 -7.25
N LYS A 144 10.32 24.81 -7.39
CA LYS A 144 11.11 25.06 -8.60
C LYS A 144 10.68 24.15 -9.74
N GLY A 145 10.44 22.88 -9.43
CA GLY A 145 10.05 21.84 -10.36
C GLY A 145 8.58 21.85 -10.79
N ARG A 146 7.73 22.77 -10.30
CA ARG A 146 6.27 22.74 -10.53
C ARG A 146 5.87 22.63 -12.00
N GLY A 147 6.57 23.36 -12.87
CA GLY A 147 6.36 23.27 -14.32
C GLY A 147 6.70 21.88 -14.88
N LEU A 148 7.80 21.29 -14.41
CA LEU A 148 8.24 19.95 -14.79
C LEU A 148 7.28 18.88 -14.29
N PHE A 149 6.81 19.00 -13.05
CA PHE A 149 5.81 18.14 -12.43
C PHE A 149 4.52 18.13 -13.25
N CYS A 150 3.88 19.30 -13.46
CA CYS A 150 2.63 19.37 -14.24
C CYS A 150 2.81 18.81 -15.66
N ARG A 151 3.92 19.13 -16.33
CA ARG A 151 4.21 18.62 -17.68
C ARG A 151 4.38 17.10 -17.69
N SER A 152 5.08 16.56 -16.70
CA SER A 152 5.34 15.12 -16.61
C SER A 152 4.05 14.36 -16.29
N MET A 153 3.23 14.86 -15.38
CA MET A 153 1.91 14.28 -15.08
C MET A 153 0.99 14.27 -16.29
N MET A 154 0.81 15.41 -16.97
CA MET A 154 -0.03 15.50 -18.16
C MET A 154 0.44 14.53 -19.26
N LYS A 155 1.76 14.39 -19.44
CA LYS A 155 2.33 13.47 -20.43
C LYS A 155 2.12 12.00 -20.05
N ALA A 156 2.36 11.64 -18.79
CA ALA A 156 2.20 10.28 -18.29
C ALA A 156 0.73 9.84 -18.35
N GLN A 157 -0.18 10.72 -17.93
CA GLN A 157 -1.62 10.49 -17.99
C GLN A 157 -2.12 10.34 -19.44
N ALA A 158 -1.71 11.21 -20.36
CA ALA A 158 -2.10 11.10 -21.77
C ALA A 158 -1.56 9.81 -22.44
N ALA A 159 -0.45 9.26 -21.95
CA ALA A 159 0.07 7.98 -22.41
C ALA A 159 -0.64 6.76 -21.78
N SER A 160 -1.29 6.95 -20.62
CA SER A 160 -1.89 5.86 -19.84
C SER A 160 -3.15 6.33 -19.07
N LEU A 161 -4.27 6.45 -19.79
CA LEU A 161 -5.55 6.89 -19.23
C LEU A 161 -6.06 6.03 -18.04
N PRO A 162 -5.90 4.70 -18.00
CA PRO A 162 -6.41 3.89 -16.88
C PRO A 162 -5.79 4.23 -15.52
N PHE A 163 -4.60 4.86 -15.49
CA PHE A 163 -3.93 5.29 -14.27
C PHE A 163 -4.29 6.72 -13.83
N THR A 164 -5.22 7.38 -14.53
CA THR A 164 -5.64 8.75 -14.19
C THR A 164 -6.07 8.93 -12.72
N PRO A 165 -6.81 7.99 -12.09
CA PRO A 165 -7.15 8.12 -10.67
C PRO A 165 -5.91 8.22 -9.76
N VAL A 166 -4.86 7.44 -10.05
CA VAL A 166 -3.61 7.44 -9.28
C VAL A 166 -2.87 8.77 -9.45
N PHE A 167 -2.83 9.28 -10.68
CA PHE A 167 -2.25 10.61 -10.96
C PHE A 167 -3.04 11.71 -10.24
N ALA A 168 -4.37 11.65 -10.23
CA ALA A 168 -5.19 12.62 -9.54
C ALA A 168 -4.99 12.58 -8.01
N ALA A 169 -4.90 11.40 -7.41
CA ALA A 169 -4.60 11.24 -5.98
C ALA A 169 -3.20 11.81 -5.63
N MET A 170 -2.19 11.53 -6.45
CA MET A 170 -0.86 12.13 -6.27
C MET A 170 -0.90 13.67 -6.37
N ALA A 171 -1.63 14.22 -7.34
CA ALA A 171 -1.82 15.66 -7.46
C ALA A 171 -2.58 16.24 -6.26
N ALA A 172 -3.57 15.54 -5.72
CA ALA A 172 -4.34 15.96 -4.55
C ALA A 172 -3.44 16.05 -3.30
N ILE A 173 -2.60 15.05 -3.06
CA ILE A 173 -1.65 15.07 -1.93
C ILE A 173 -0.62 16.20 -2.10
N VAL A 174 -0.08 16.41 -3.31
CA VAL A 174 0.81 17.55 -3.58
C VAL A 174 0.10 18.88 -3.37
N ASN A 175 -1.19 18.96 -3.70
CA ASN A 175 -1.98 20.18 -3.62
C ASN A 175 -2.25 20.62 -2.18
N THR A 176 -2.35 19.72 -1.20
CA THR A 176 -2.56 20.09 0.20
C THR A 176 -1.38 20.87 0.77
N LYS A 177 -0.15 20.49 0.38
CA LYS A 177 1.09 21.12 0.86
C LYS A 177 1.60 22.23 -0.07
N LEU A 178 1.38 22.08 -1.37
CA LEU A 178 1.83 23.01 -2.41
C LEU A 178 0.68 23.41 -3.35
N PRO A 179 -0.27 24.26 -2.91
CA PRO A 179 -1.49 24.57 -3.67
C PRO A 179 -1.20 25.20 -5.04
N ALA A 180 -0.14 25.99 -5.15
CA ALA A 180 0.29 26.61 -6.40
C ALA A 180 0.65 25.57 -7.49
N VAL A 181 1.07 24.37 -7.10
CA VAL A 181 1.37 23.27 -8.04
C VAL A 181 0.07 22.66 -8.56
N GLY A 182 -0.90 22.40 -7.69
CA GLY A 182 -2.21 21.89 -8.06
C GLY A 182 -2.98 22.89 -8.95
N GLU A 183 -2.99 24.16 -8.57
CA GLU A 183 -3.63 25.22 -9.36
C GLU A 183 -3.01 25.32 -10.77
N LEU A 184 -1.67 25.27 -10.88
CA LEU A 184 -0.98 25.30 -12.17
C LEU A 184 -1.32 24.09 -13.04
N LEU A 185 -1.47 22.90 -12.45
CA LEU A 185 -1.89 21.69 -13.16
C LEU A 185 -3.29 21.87 -13.75
N VAL A 186 -4.24 22.34 -12.95
CA VAL A 186 -5.63 22.61 -13.39
C VAL A 186 -5.64 23.64 -14.52
N LYS A 187 -4.94 24.78 -14.36
CA LYS A 187 -4.80 25.83 -15.40
C LYS A 187 -4.27 25.27 -16.72
N ARG A 188 -3.22 24.43 -16.66
CA ARG A 188 -2.64 23.80 -17.86
C ARG A 188 -3.56 22.79 -18.52
N LEU A 189 -4.32 22.00 -17.74
CA LEU A 189 -5.31 21.06 -18.26
C LEU A 189 -6.48 21.78 -18.93
N ILE A 190 -7.01 22.85 -18.33
CA ILE A 190 -8.05 23.68 -18.95
C ILE A 190 -7.56 24.26 -20.28
N MET A 191 -6.34 24.80 -20.31
CA MET A 191 -5.77 25.34 -21.54
C MET A 191 -5.48 24.27 -22.60
N SER A 192 -5.11 23.06 -22.19
CA SER A 192 -4.99 21.90 -23.07
C SER A 192 -6.35 21.53 -23.68
N PHE A 193 -7.40 21.46 -22.86
CA PHE A 193 -8.77 21.24 -23.31
C PHE A 193 -9.25 22.32 -24.27
N ARG A 194 -9.09 23.62 -23.95
CA ARG A 194 -9.48 24.74 -24.83
C ARG A 194 -8.80 24.65 -26.20
N LYS A 195 -7.50 24.36 -26.22
CA LYS A 195 -6.72 24.21 -27.46
C LYS A 195 -7.16 22.96 -28.24
N GLY A 196 -7.40 21.84 -27.56
CA GLY A 196 -7.90 20.60 -28.17
C GLY A 196 -9.27 20.80 -28.79
N PHE A 197 -10.21 21.40 -28.04
CA PHE A 197 -11.58 21.65 -28.48
C PHE A 197 -11.62 22.57 -29.70
N LYS A 198 -10.86 23.68 -29.67
CA LYS A 198 -10.77 24.61 -30.80
C LYS A 198 -10.16 23.98 -32.07
N ARG A 199 -9.29 22.98 -31.92
CA ARG A 199 -8.66 22.25 -33.03
C ARG A 199 -9.40 20.97 -33.41
N SER A 200 -10.50 20.66 -32.72
CA SER A 200 -11.20 19.38 -32.85
C SER A 200 -10.28 18.17 -32.64
N ASP A 201 -9.30 18.28 -31.74
CA ASP A 201 -8.41 17.19 -31.36
C ASP A 201 -9.05 16.38 -30.22
N LYS A 202 -9.77 15.33 -30.61
CA LYS A 202 -10.49 14.45 -29.70
C LYS A 202 -9.58 13.82 -28.65
N ALA A 203 -8.40 13.35 -29.03
CA ALA A 203 -7.51 12.62 -28.13
C ALA A 203 -7.05 13.51 -26.97
N VAL A 204 -6.67 14.76 -27.28
CA VAL A 204 -6.29 15.75 -26.28
C VAL A 204 -7.47 16.16 -25.41
N CYS A 205 -8.67 16.30 -25.98
CA CYS A 205 -9.87 16.56 -25.21
C CYS A 205 -10.15 15.43 -24.23
N VAL A 206 -10.20 14.17 -24.69
CA VAL A 206 -10.46 13.00 -23.84
C VAL A 206 -9.46 12.92 -22.70
N SER A 207 -8.15 13.01 -22.98
CA SER A 207 -7.14 12.95 -21.92
C SER A 207 -7.30 14.08 -20.90
N SER A 208 -7.54 15.31 -21.37
CA SER A 208 -7.69 16.48 -20.50
C SER A 208 -8.97 16.41 -19.67
N THR A 209 -10.10 16.00 -20.25
CA THR A 209 -11.38 15.86 -19.54
C THR A 209 -11.33 14.72 -18.52
N THR A 210 -10.75 13.57 -18.86
CA THR A 210 -10.61 12.46 -17.91
C THR A 210 -9.73 12.86 -16.72
N PHE A 211 -8.64 13.59 -16.96
CA PHE A 211 -7.81 14.05 -15.84
C PHE A 211 -8.51 15.09 -14.98
N LEU A 212 -9.20 16.06 -15.60
CA LEU A 212 -10.00 17.03 -14.86
C LEU A 212 -11.13 16.37 -14.06
N ALA A 213 -11.76 15.30 -14.56
CA ALA A 213 -12.79 14.57 -13.84
C ALA A 213 -12.29 14.05 -12.49
N HIS A 214 -11.16 13.34 -12.50
CA HIS A 214 -10.61 12.80 -11.27
C HIS A 214 -10.02 13.88 -10.34
N LEU A 215 -9.50 14.99 -10.88
CA LEU A 215 -9.09 16.13 -10.05
C LEU A 215 -10.27 16.83 -9.37
N ILE A 216 -11.44 16.87 -10.03
CA ILE A 216 -12.68 17.39 -9.45
C ILE A 216 -13.21 16.41 -8.41
N ASN A 217 -13.22 15.11 -8.69
CA ASN A 217 -13.63 14.10 -7.71
C ASN A 217 -12.79 14.18 -6.43
N GLN A 218 -11.48 14.39 -6.57
CA GLN A 218 -10.51 14.59 -5.47
C GLN A 218 -10.52 16.03 -4.89
N GLN A 219 -11.50 16.85 -5.25
CA GLN A 219 -11.70 18.23 -4.79
C GLN A 219 -10.52 19.20 -4.99
N VAL A 220 -9.60 18.90 -5.92
CA VAL A 220 -8.52 19.82 -6.32
C VAL A 220 -9.08 20.98 -7.15
N ALA A 221 -10.09 20.71 -7.97
CA ALA A 221 -10.78 21.71 -8.77
C ALA A 221 -12.28 21.72 -8.45
N HIS A 222 -12.88 22.90 -8.45
CA HIS A 222 -14.31 23.06 -8.14
C HIS A 222 -15.19 22.43 -9.25
N GLU A 223 -16.25 21.74 -8.85
CA GLU A 223 -17.21 21.03 -9.70
C GLU A 223 -17.96 21.92 -10.71
N MET A 224 -18.01 23.23 -10.48
CA MET A 224 -18.53 24.20 -11.45
C MET A 224 -17.80 24.12 -12.80
N LEU A 225 -16.50 23.79 -12.77
CA LEU A 225 -15.70 23.59 -13.98
C LEU A 225 -16.23 22.41 -14.81
N ALA A 226 -16.60 21.29 -14.17
CA ALA A 226 -17.19 20.16 -14.88
C ALA A 226 -18.50 20.56 -15.57
N GLY A 227 -19.37 21.29 -14.85
CA GLY A 227 -20.61 21.84 -15.39
C GLY A 227 -20.39 22.70 -16.63
N GLN A 228 -19.50 23.69 -16.55
CA GLN A 228 -19.16 24.58 -17.67
C GLN A 228 -18.64 23.81 -18.88
N MET A 229 -17.75 22.84 -18.67
CA MET A 229 -17.19 22.01 -19.75
C MET A 229 -18.25 21.12 -20.41
N LEU A 230 -19.13 20.48 -19.62
CA LEU A 230 -20.22 19.65 -20.14
C LEU A 230 -21.21 20.47 -20.97
N LEU A 231 -21.61 21.65 -20.47
CA LEU A 231 -22.48 22.55 -21.20
C LEU A 231 -21.84 23.03 -22.51
N LEU A 232 -20.54 23.34 -22.51
CA LEU A 232 -19.82 23.72 -23.73
C LEU A 232 -19.80 22.60 -24.77
N LEU A 233 -19.54 21.35 -24.35
CA LEU A 233 -19.49 20.18 -25.22
C LEU A 233 -20.86 19.83 -25.83
N LEU A 234 -21.95 20.08 -25.07
CA LEU A 234 -23.32 19.75 -25.46
C LEU A 234 -24.07 20.90 -26.15
N HIS A 235 -23.58 22.15 -26.08
CA HIS A 235 -24.25 23.30 -26.69
C HIS A 235 -24.41 23.19 -28.21
N LYS A 236 -23.43 22.56 -28.89
CA LYS A 236 -23.52 22.17 -30.30
C LYS A 236 -23.09 20.71 -30.42
N PRO A 237 -24.02 19.75 -30.28
CA PRO A 237 -23.68 18.34 -30.21
C PRO A 237 -23.14 17.87 -31.55
N THR A 238 -21.93 17.33 -31.52
CA THR A 238 -21.28 16.59 -32.61
C THR A 238 -20.94 15.20 -32.09
N ASP A 239 -20.73 14.23 -32.98
CA ASP A 239 -20.41 12.86 -32.55
C ASP A 239 -19.22 12.81 -31.58
N ASP A 240 -18.17 13.60 -31.85
CA ASP A 240 -16.98 13.67 -31.00
C ASP A 240 -17.22 14.45 -29.70
N SER A 241 -17.94 15.58 -29.74
CA SER A 241 -18.20 16.37 -28.52
C SER A 241 -19.11 15.63 -27.54
N VAL A 242 -20.11 14.91 -28.06
CA VAL A 242 -21.00 14.07 -27.25
C VAL A 242 -20.24 12.86 -26.69
N GLU A 243 -19.36 12.22 -27.46
CA GLU A 243 -18.52 11.14 -26.94
C GLU A 243 -17.61 11.60 -25.79
N ILE A 244 -16.96 12.77 -25.95
CA ILE A 244 -16.14 13.36 -24.89
C ILE A 244 -17.01 13.68 -23.66
N ALA A 245 -18.18 14.27 -23.86
CA ALA A 245 -19.11 14.59 -22.77
C ALA A 245 -19.58 13.34 -22.03
N VAL A 246 -19.88 12.25 -22.75
CA VAL A 246 -20.31 10.98 -22.16
C VAL A 246 -19.20 10.37 -21.30
N ASN A 247 -17.96 10.34 -21.81
CA ASN A 247 -16.82 9.82 -21.04
C ASN A 247 -16.55 10.70 -19.82
N PHE A 248 -16.63 12.02 -19.96
CA PHE A 248 -16.41 12.95 -18.86
C PHE A 248 -17.49 12.80 -17.78
N MET A 249 -18.77 12.76 -18.17
CA MET A 249 -19.90 12.57 -17.25
C MET A 249 -19.90 11.19 -16.58
N ARG A 250 -19.34 10.17 -17.22
CA ARG A 250 -19.19 8.83 -16.61
C ARG A 250 -18.28 8.86 -15.39
N GLU A 251 -17.20 9.63 -15.45
CA GLU A 251 -16.18 9.70 -14.38
C GLU A 251 -16.54 10.71 -13.27
N VAL A 252 -17.08 11.89 -13.63
CA VAL A 252 -17.39 12.97 -12.66
C VAL A 252 -18.85 12.99 -12.21
N GLY A 253 -19.71 12.20 -12.85
CA GLY A 253 -21.16 12.35 -12.76
C GLY A 253 -21.75 12.13 -11.37
N GLN A 254 -21.20 11.18 -10.60
CA GLN A 254 -21.65 10.95 -9.21
C GLN A 254 -21.31 12.16 -8.33
N HIS A 255 -20.05 12.62 -8.34
CA HIS A 255 -19.60 13.78 -7.56
C HIS A 255 -20.39 15.05 -7.94
N LEU A 256 -20.60 15.29 -9.24
CA LEU A 256 -21.38 16.43 -9.70
C LEU A 256 -22.84 16.37 -9.25
N GLN A 257 -23.43 15.17 -9.15
CA GLN A 257 -24.81 14.99 -8.68
C GLN A 257 -24.95 15.22 -7.18
N GLU A 258 -23.94 14.85 -6.39
CA GLU A 258 -23.91 15.02 -4.93
C GLU A 258 -23.65 16.49 -4.56
N MET A 259 -22.66 17.12 -5.18
CA MET A 259 -22.25 18.50 -4.85
C MET A 259 -23.13 19.57 -5.51
N GLN A 260 -23.54 19.35 -6.76
CA GLN A 260 -24.29 20.37 -7.53
C GLN A 260 -25.43 19.75 -8.37
N PRO A 261 -26.53 19.31 -7.73
CA PRO A 261 -27.62 18.59 -8.38
C PRO A 261 -28.31 19.40 -9.47
N ALA A 262 -28.39 20.73 -9.33
CA ALA A 262 -29.03 21.61 -10.32
C ALA A 262 -28.28 21.61 -11.67
N ILE A 263 -26.93 21.67 -11.65
CA ILE A 263 -26.12 21.61 -12.86
C ILE A 263 -26.14 20.21 -13.45
N ALA A 264 -26.05 19.18 -12.61
CA ALA A 264 -26.16 17.80 -13.07
C ALA A 264 -27.48 17.57 -13.84
N LEU A 265 -28.61 18.03 -13.30
CA LEU A 265 -29.92 17.94 -13.96
C LEU A 265 -29.93 18.66 -15.32
N ALA A 266 -29.38 19.87 -15.41
CA ALA A 266 -29.30 20.60 -16.67
C ALA A 266 -28.50 19.83 -17.73
N VAL A 267 -27.38 19.20 -17.36
CA VAL A 267 -26.59 18.35 -18.26
C VAL A 267 -27.38 17.12 -18.70
N TRP A 268 -28.08 16.45 -17.77
CA TRP A 268 -28.91 15.28 -18.10
C TRP A 268 -30.06 15.61 -19.06
N ASP A 269 -30.67 16.78 -18.92
CA ASP A 269 -31.72 17.22 -19.84
C ASP A 269 -31.15 17.55 -21.23
N GLN A 270 -29.96 18.16 -21.31
CA GLN A 270 -29.26 18.35 -22.60
C GLN A 270 -28.92 17.01 -23.26
N LEU A 271 -28.42 16.02 -22.52
CA LEU A 271 -28.16 14.68 -23.05
C LEU A 271 -29.44 13.99 -23.54
N ARG A 272 -30.58 14.22 -22.89
CA ARG A 272 -31.90 13.73 -23.36
C ARG A 272 -32.32 14.41 -24.66
N ASN A 273 -32.13 15.73 -24.77
CA ASN A 273 -32.43 16.47 -26.00
C ASN A 273 -31.56 15.97 -27.16
N VAL A 274 -30.28 15.67 -26.91
CA VAL A 274 -29.38 15.08 -27.91
C VAL A 274 -29.90 13.73 -28.44
N LEU A 275 -30.53 12.89 -27.60
CA LEU A 275 -31.13 11.63 -28.05
C LEU A 275 -32.37 11.80 -28.94
N HIS A 276 -33.13 12.87 -28.76
CA HIS A 276 -34.41 13.07 -29.45
C HIS A 276 -34.34 14.01 -30.65
N GLU A 277 -33.51 15.05 -30.56
CA GLU A 277 -33.51 16.20 -31.49
C GLU A 277 -32.22 16.30 -32.33
N ALA A 278 -31.10 15.73 -31.87
CA ALA A 278 -29.83 15.84 -32.58
C ALA A 278 -29.66 14.71 -33.61
N ASP A 279 -29.20 15.09 -34.81
CA ASP A 279 -28.77 14.14 -35.85
C ASP A 279 -27.36 13.66 -35.52
N ILE A 280 -27.27 12.62 -34.68
CA ILE A 280 -26.02 11.99 -34.23
C ILE A 280 -25.96 10.52 -34.64
N ASP A 281 -24.76 9.98 -34.81
CA ASP A 281 -24.58 8.59 -35.21
C ASP A 281 -25.15 7.60 -34.17
N LYS A 282 -25.63 6.45 -34.64
CA LYS A 282 -26.24 5.41 -33.79
C LYS A 282 -25.29 4.92 -32.71
N ARG A 283 -23.97 4.92 -32.97
CA ARG A 283 -22.96 4.56 -31.96
C ARG A 283 -23.00 5.54 -30.79
N VAL A 284 -23.09 6.84 -31.07
CA VAL A 284 -23.10 7.90 -30.06
C VAL A 284 -24.40 7.89 -29.28
N GLN A 285 -25.54 7.65 -29.94
CA GLN A 285 -26.83 7.42 -29.27
C GLN A 285 -26.74 6.30 -28.25
N TYR A 286 -26.19 5.14 -28.63
CA TYR A 286 -25.97 4.01 -27.72
C TYR A 286 -25.05 4.38 -26.54
N MET A 287 -24.01 5.19 -26.76
CA MET A 287 -23.14 5.65 -25.66
C MET A 287 -23.90 6.51 -24.64
N VAL A 288 -24.81 7.36 -25.09
CA VAL A 288 -25.66 8.17 -24.21
C VAL A 288 -26.68 7.29 -23.46
N GLU A 289 -27.29 6.31 -24.13
CA GLU A 289 -28.17 5.33 -23.47
C GLU A 289 -27.45 4.53 -22.37
N VAL A 290 -26.25 4.05 -22.66
CA VAL A 290 -25.40 3.36 -21.67
C VAL A 290 -25.08 4.29 -20.50
N LEU A 291 -24.85 5.59 -20.74
CA LEU A 291 -24.62 6.55 -19.67
C LEU A 291 -25.85 6.74 -18.77
N PHE A 292 -27.07 6.75 -19.34
CA PHE A 292 -28.30 6.75 -18.53
C PHE A 292 -28.44 5.48 -17.68
N GLN A 293 -27.97 4.34 -18.18
CA GLN A 293 -27.90 3.11 -17.38
C GLN A 293 -26.87 3.23 -16.24
N VAL A 294 -25.70 3.82 -16.48
CA VAL A 294 -24.69 4.08 -15.43
C VAL A 294 -25.28 4.96 -14.31
N ARG A 295 -26.05 6.00 -14.67
CA ARG A 295 -26.75 6.84 -13.69
C ARG A 295 -27.79 6.05 -12.89
N LYS A 296 -28.56 5.19 -13.55
CA LYS A 296 -29.59 4.34 -12.91
C LYS A 296 -28.96 3.34 -11.93
N ASP A 297 -27.77 2.84 -12.27
CA ASP A 297 -26.96 1.97 -11.43
C ASP A 297 -26.14 2.74 -10.38
N SER A 298 -26.41 4.04 -10.20
CA SER A 298 -25.73 4.93 -9.24
C SER A 298 -24.20 4.87 -9.33
N PHE A 299 -23.66 4.81 -10.56
CA PHE A 299 -22.21 4.83 -10.80
C PHE A 299 -21.41 3.74 -10.08
N LYS A 300 -22.02 2.59 -9.75
CA LYS A 300 -21.38 1.48 -9.01
C LYS A 300 -19.98 1.07 -9.53
N ASP A 301 -19.76 1.13 -10.85
CA ASP A 301 -18.52 0.74 -11.51
C ASP A 301 -17.52 1.91 -11.67
N ASN A 302 -17.95 3.14 -11.38
CA ASN A 302 -17.17 4.38 -11.53
C ASN A 302 -17.37 5.28 -10.28
N PRO A 303 -16.96 4.83 -9.07
CA PRO A 303 -17.04 5.67 -7.88
C PRO A 303 -16.13 6.91 -8.03
N PRO A 304 -16.50 8.09 -7.46
CA PRO A 304 -15.74 9.33 -7.56
C PRO A 304 -14.27 9.16 -7.18
N ILE A 305 -14.06 8.58 -6.00
CA ILE A 305 -12.77 8.22 -5.43
C ILE A 305 -12.87 6.74 -5.05
N LYS A 306 -11.82 5.98 -5.35
CA LYS A 306 -11.70 4.60 -4.87
C LYS A 306 -11.10 4.64 -3.46
N ASP A 307 -11.58 3.80 -2.55
CA ASP A 307 -11.15 3.77 -1.14
C ASP A 307 -9.62 3.73 -0.95
N GLU A 308 -8.89 3.02 -1.83
CA GLU A 308 -7.41 2.95 -1.78
C GLU A 308 -6.70 4.28 -2.10
N LEU A 309 -7.39 5.19 -2.80
CA LEU A 309 -6.89 6.48 -3.27
C LEU A 309 -7.47 7.67 -2.49
N ASP A 310 -8.27 7.39 -1.47
CA ASP A 310 -8.74 8.39 -0.52
C ASP A 310 -7.66 8.59 0.55
N LEU A 311 -6.71 9.48 0.24
CA LEU A 311 -5.47 9.68 0.99
C LEU A 311 -5.36 11.07 1.62
N VAL A 312 -6.40 11.90 1.43
CA VAL A 312 -6.42 13.30 1.87
C VAL A 312 -7.70 13.54 2.63
N GLU A 313 -7.56 13.82 3.93
CA GLU A 313 -8.66 14.20 4.81
C GLU A 313 -9.39 15.44 4.29
N GLU A 314 -10.72 15.49 4.45
CA GLU A 314 -11.56 16.58 3.93
C GLU A 314 -11.13 17.97 4.41
N GLU A 315 -10.61 18.08 5.63
CA GLU A 315 -10.16 19.35 6.23
C GLU A 315 -8.90 19.93 5.56
N ASP A 316 -8.06 19.06 4.97
CA ASP A 316 -6.81 19.43 4.31
C ASP A 316 -7.00 19.69 2.80
N GLN A 317 -8.20 19.47 2.26
CA GLN A 317 -8.49 19.63 0.84
C GLN A 317 -8.53 21.11 0.44
N ILE A 318 -7.81 21.46 -0.63
CA ILE A 318 -7.73 22.82 -1.15
C ILE A 318 -8.31 22.86 -2.57
N THR A 319 -9.53 23.39 -2.69
CA THR A 319 -10.24 23.44 -3.97
C THR A 319 -10.01 24.75 -4.72
N HIS A 320 -9.50 24.63 -5.95
CA HIS A 320 -9.27 25.77 -6.84
C HIS A 320 -10.50 26.11 -7.67
N ARG A 321 -10.90 27.38 -7.67
CA ARG A 321 -11.96 27.95 -8.52
C ARG A 321 -11.34 28.60 -9.74
N VAL A 322 -11.16 27.84 -10.82
CA VAL A 322 -10.62 28.34 -12.09
C VAL A 322 -11.72 28.36 -13.15
N ASP A 323 -11.98 29.53 -13.73
CA ASP A 323 -12.99 29.69 -14.78
C ASP A 323 -12.52 29.11 -16.12
N LEU A 324 -13.43 28.42 -16.82
CA LEU A 324 -13.16 27.83 -18.14
C LEU A 324 -12.76 28.89 -19.19
N ASP A 325 -13.44 30.03 -19.20
CA ASP A 325 -13.25 31.10 -20.19
C ASP A 325 -12.29 32.20 -19.76
N GLY A 326 -11.82 32.17 -18.50
CA GLY A 326 -10.96 33.18 -17.92
C GLY A 326 -9.58 33.30 -18.59
N GLU A 327 -8.84 34.35 -18.21
CA GLU A 327 -7.42 34.48 -18.56
C GLU A 327 -6.60 33.49 -17.72
N ILE A 328 -5.97 32.53 -18.40
CA ILE A 328 -5.22 31.46 -17.75
C ILE A 328 -3.75 31.59 -18.10
N ASP A 329 -2.94 31.94 -17.09
CA ASP A 329 -1.48 31.86 -17.20
C ASP A 329 -1.00 30.42 -16.96
N VAL A 330 -0.44 29.82 -18.02
CA VAL A 330 0.10 28.45 -18.00
C VAL A 330 1.55 28.38 -17.53
N GLN A 331 2.23 29.52 -17.38
CA GLN A 331 3.61 29.63 -16.94
C GLN A 331 4.56 28.67 -17.72
N ASP A 332 4.48 28.67 -19.06
CA ASP A 332 5.26 27.75 -19.91
C ASP A 332 6.78 27.92 -19.74
N GLY A 333 7.22 29.11 -19.35
CA GLY A 333 8.62 29.41 -19.06
C GLY A 333 9.22 28.62 -17.89
N LEU A 334 8.40 28.03 -17.02
CA LEU A 334 8.85 27.16 -15.93
C LEU A 334 9.30 25.78 -16.40
N ASN A 335 9.06 25.44 -17.66
CA ASN A 335 9.52 24.16 -18.23
C ASN A 335 10.98 24.24 -18.72
N ILE A 336 11.59 25.42 -18.66
CA ILE A 336 12.90 25.73 -19.24
C ILE A 336 13.82 26.19 -18.11
N PHE A 337 15.06 25.72 -18.12
CA PHE A 337 16.09 26.14 -17.18
C PHE A 337 16.33 27.65 -17.26
N LYS A 338 16.33 28.30 -16.10
CA LYS A 338 16.76 29.69 -15.92
C LYS A 338 17.78 29.73 -14.79
N TYR A 339 18.80 30.56 -14.95
CA TYR A 339 19.78 30.80 -13.89
C TYR A 339 19.11 31.54 -12.74
N ASP A 340 19.42 31.09 -11.53
CA ASP A 340 18.84 31.57 -10.28
C ASP A 340 19.96 32.19 -9.43
N PRO A 341 20.01 33.53 -9.29
CA PRO A 341 21.01 34.20 -8.46
C PRO A 341 20.91 33.82 -6.98
N GLU A 342 19.71 33.48 -6.50
CA GLU A 342 19.37 33.19 -5.10
C GLU A 342 19.19 31.68 -4.88
N TRP A 343 19.96 30.86 -5.62
CA TRP A 343 19.83 29.40 -5.62
C TRP A 343 19.95 28.77 -4.23
N GLU A 344 20.90 29.22 -3.42
CA GLU A 344 21.14 28.66 -2.09
C GLU A 344 19.97 28.97 -1.14
N GLU A 345 19.46 30.20 -1.16
CA GLU A 345 18.32 30.61 -0.34
C GLU A 345 17.04 29.85 -0.72
N HIS A 346 16.76 29.70 -2.02
CA HIS A 346 15.60 28.94 -2.50
C HIS A 346 15.69 27.44 -2.17
N GLU A 347 16.90 26.87 -2.19
CA GLU A 347 17.10 25.45 -1.86
C GLU A 347 17.00 25.21 -0.34
N GLU A 348 17.54 26.12 0.47
CA GLU A 348 17.40 26.09 1.92
C GLU A 348 15.93 26.28 2.35
N ALA A 349 15.21 27.22 1.73
CA ALA A 349 13.78 27.42 1.99
C ALA A 349 12.96 26.17 1.66
N TYR A 350 13.26 25.49 0.55
CA TYR A 350 12.60 24.23 0.23
C TYR A 350 13.00 23.11 1.20
N GLN A 351 14.25 23.06 1.65
CA GLN A 351 14.70 22.08 2.63
C GLN A 351 13.97 22.23 3.98
N LYS A 352 13.76 23.48 4.43
CA LYS A 352 12.94 23.80 5.62
C LYS A 352 11.49 23.34 5.43
N LEU A 353 10.87 23.71 4.31
CA LEU A 353 9.50 23.28 3.99
C LEU A 353 9.38 21.76 3.89
N LYS A 354 10.37 21.08 3.32
CA LYS A 354 10.42 19.62 3.23
C LYS A 354 10.45 18.99 4.63
N ALA A 355 11.27 19.51 5.53
CA ALA A 355 11.36 19.02 6.90
C ALA A 355 10.03 19.18 7.65
N GLU A 356 9.32 20.29 7.42
CA GLU A 356 7.96 20.52 7.95
C GLU A 356 6.95 19.51 7.36
N ILE A 357 6.95 19.31 6.03
CA ILE A 357 6.00 18.41 5.36
C ILE A 357 6.20 16.95 5.77
N LEU A 358 7.46 16.50 5.89
CA LEU A 358 7.80 15.11 6.21
C LEU A 358 7.85 14.84 7.72
N GLY A 359 7.72 15.86 8.56
CA GLY A 359 7.84 15.73 10.02
C GLY A 359 9.27 15.48 10.51
N GLU A 360 10.28 15.75 9.67
CA GLU A 360 11.70 15.65 10.03
C GLU A 360 12.18 16.84 10.90
N GLY A 361 11.35 17.89 11.05
CA GLY A 361 11.68 19.11 11.80
C GLY A 361 10.98 19.28 13.15
N SER A 362 10.28 18.27 13.68
CA SER A 362 9.47 18.41 14.90
C SER A 362 10.03 17.70 16.13
N ASP A 363 11.35 17.54 16.22
CA ASP A 363 12.00 17.08 17.45
C ASP A 363 13.19 18.01 17.76
N TYR A 364 13.03 18.77 18.85
CA TYR A 364 14.04 19.61 19.53
C TYR A 364 14.46 20.93 18.87
N GLU A 365 13.68 21.98 19.11
CA GLU A 365 14.24 23.33 19.34
C GLU A 365 13.89 23.72 20.78
N ASP A 366 14.73 23.25 21.71
CA ASP A 366 14.94 23.87 23.03
C ASP A 366 16.43 24.26 23.08
N ASP A 367 16.66 25.37 23.76
CA ASP A 367 17.78 26.30 23.67
C ASP A 367 19.23 25.77 23.69
N ASP A 368 20.08 26.60 23.07
CA ASP A 368 21.42 27.02 23.47
C ASP A 368 22.70 26.30 22.98
N ASP A 369 23.52 27.18 22.40
CA ASP A 369 24.97 27.36 22.58
C ASP A 369 25.98 26.72 21.60
N GLU A 370 26.78 27.65 21.09
CA GLU A 370 28.08 27.53 20.44
C GLU A 370 28.98 26.51 21.16
N ASP A 371 29.52 25.53 20.43
CA ASP A 371 30.98 25.40 20.36
C ASP A 371 31.43 24.40 19.28
N ASP A 372 32.48 24.84 18.60
CA ASP A 372 33.26 24.22 17.55
C ASP A 372 34.19 23.15 18.17
N GLU A 373 34.18 21.91 17.68
CA GLU A 373 35.42 21.12 17.58
C GLU A 373 35.29 19.88 16.68
N SER A 374 36.28 19.75 15.80
CA SER A 374 36.47 18.68 14.84
C SER A 374 36.90 17.36 15.49
N SER A 375 36.41 16.23 14.96
CA SER A 375 37.21 15.01 14.87
C SER A 375 36.64 14.05 13.82
N GLU A 376 37.47 13.75 12.82
CA GLU A 376 37.33 12.62 11.90
C GLU A 376 37.54 11.30 12.66
N GLU A 377 36.67 10.29 12.46
CA GLU A 377 37.01 9.02 11.80
C GLU A 377 35.86 7.99 11.93
N GLU A 378 35.49 7.48 10.76
CA GLU A 378 35.01 6.13 10.39
C GLU A 378 33.75 5.49 11.02
N ASP A 379 33.09 4.72 10.12
CA ASP A 379 31.91 3.86 10.25
C ASP A 379 30.54 4.51 10.47
N ASN A 380 29.76 4.61 9.39
CA ASN A 380 28.33 4.35 9.50
C ASN A 380 27.75 3.70 8.23
N GLU A 381 27.55 2.39 8.34
CA GLU A 381 26.50 1.66 7.66
C GLU A 381 25.13 2.30 7.97
N GLU A 382 24.21 2.27 7.00
CA GLU A 382 22.77 2.52 7.17
C GLU A 382 22.33 3.88 7.77
N GLN A 383 22.11 4.89 6.92
CA GLN A 383 20.99 5.82 7.16
C GLN A 383 19.68 5.10 6.79
N LYS A 384 19.26 4.16 7.65
CA LYS A 384 17.83 3.97 7.88
C LYS A 384 17.34 5.31 8.41
N ALA A 385 16.20 5.77 7.91
CA ALA A 385 15.40 6.77 8.59
C ALA A 385 15.48 6.49 10.10
N MET A 386 15.66 7.54 10.92
CA MET A 386 15.20 7.44 12.30
C MET A 386 13.68 7.28 12.20
N GLU A 387 13.26 6.05 11.90
CA GLU A 387 11.94 5.53 12.16
C GLU A 387 11.81 5.76 13.66
N ILE A 388 11.14 6.85 14.04
CA ILE A 388 10.70 7.06 15.41
C ILE A 388 9.79 5.87 15.65
N LYS A 389 10.43 4.82 16.14
CA LYS A 389 9.80 3.56 16.42
C LYS A 389 9.00 3.90 17.66
N ASP A 390 7.75 4.27 17.44
CA ASP A 390 6.82 4.58 18.51
C ASP A 390 6.77 3.36 19.45
N GLN A 391 7.55 3.41 20.51
CA GLN A 391 7.54 2.39 21.55
C GLN A 391 6.34 2.60 22.48
N SER A 392 5.61 3.70 22.34
CA SER A 392 4.57 4.12 23.29
C SER A 392 3.21 3.49 23.02
N ASN A 393 3.00 2.82 21.87
CA ASN A 393 1.76 2.10 21.52
C ASN A 393 0.49 2.93 21.80
N THR A 394 0.56 4.26 21.70
CA THR A 394 -0.49 5.16 22.21
C THR A 394 -1.81 4.97 21.51
N ASP A 395 -1.77 4.74 20.19
CA ASP A 395 -2.97 4.53 19.37
C ASP A 395 -3.65 3.21 19.70
N LEU A 396 -2.87 2.16 19.96
CA LEU A 396 -3.38 0.87 20.40
C LEU A 396 -4.01 0.98 21.79
N VAL A 397 -3.38 1.72 22.71
CA VAL A 397 -3.94 1.98 24.05
C VAL A 397 -5.26 2.76 23.96
N ASN A 398 -5.34 3.76 23.06
CA ASN A 398 -6.57 4.53 22.84
C ASN A 398 -7.69 3.68 22.23
N LEU A 399 -7.36 2.80 21.28
CA LEU A 399 -8.31 1.85 20.72
C LEU A 399 -8.84 0.90 21.79
N ARG A 400 -7.94 0.29 22.59
CA ARG A 400 -8.30 -0.58 23.71
C ARG A 400 -9.20 0.12 24.73
N ARG A 401 -8.90 1.38 25.06
CA ARG A 401 -9.73 2.19 25.96
C ARG A 401 -11.13 2.40 25.38
N THR A 402 -11.24 2.68 24.09
CA THR A 402 -12.51 2.89 23.39
C THR A 402 -13.37 1.63 23.40
N ILE A 403 -12.78 0.47 23.08
CA ILE A 403 -13.47 -0.83 23.14
C ILE A 403 -13.96 -1.12 24.55
N TYR A 404 -13.09 -0.93 25.57
CA TYR A 404 -13.44 -1.15 26.98
C TYR A 404 -14.64 -0.31 27.42
N LEU A 405 -14.60 1.00 27.17
CA LEU A 405 -15.68 1.92 27.54
C LEU A 405 -16.98 1.59 26.81
N THR A 406 -16.90 1.13 25.55
CA THR A 406 -18.08 0.76 24.76
C THR A 406 -18.77 -0.48 25.33
N VAL A 407 -18.00 -1.50 25.73
CA VAL A 407 -18.55 -2.71 26.36
C VAL A 407 -19.15 -2.38 27.72
N MET A 408 -18.43 -1.63 28.57
CA MET A 408 -18.88 -1.31 29.94
C MET A 408 -20.07 -0.34 30.00
N SER A 409 -20.25 0.51 28.98
CA SER A 409 -21.39 1.43 28.89
C SER A 409 -22.66 0.81 28.31
N SER A 410 -22.58 -0.44 27.81
CA SER A 410 -23.71 -1.12 27.19
C SER A 410 -24.38 -2.07 28.18
N ILE A 411 -25.71 -2.07 28.19
CA ILE A 411 -26.49 -2.93 29.11
C ILE A 411 -26.82 -4.27 28.44
N ASP A 412 -27.11 -4.23 27.14
CA ASP A 412 -27.49 -5.39 26.36
C ASP A 412 -26.35 -5.84 25.41
N PRO A 413 -26.10 -7.16 25.26
CA PRO A 413 -25.04 -7.65 24.39
C PRO A 413 -25.27 -7.29 22.91
N GLU A 414 -26.52 -7.14 22.44
CA GLU A 414 -26.79 -6.73 21.05
C GLU A 414 -26.45 -5.25 20.83
N GLU A 415 -26.76 -4.42 21.83
CA GLU A 415 -26.37 -3.00 21.84
C GLU A 415 -24.84 -2.86 21.81
N ALA A 416 -24.13 -3.65 22.63
CA ALA A 416 -22.67 -3.64 22.67
C ALA A 416 -22.07 -4.02 21.31
N VAL A 417 -22.54 -5.10 20.69
CA VAL A 417 -22.06 -5.54 19.37
C VAL A 417 -22.32 -4.48 18.31
N HIS A 418 -23.51 -3.89 18.28
CA HIS A 418 -23.85 -2.86 17.30
C HIS A 418 -23.02 -1.57 17.47
N LYS A 419 -22.70 -1.17 18.70
CA LYS A 419 -21.79 -0.04 18.95
C LYS A 419 -20.35 -0.37 18.57
N LEU A 420 -19.86 -1.56 18.90
CA LEU A 420 -18.50 -2.00 18.57
C LEU A 420 -18.28 -2.08 17.05
N LEU A 421 -19.29 -2.46 16.27
CA LEU A 421 -19.23 -2.46 14.80
C LEU A 421 -19.12 -1.06 14.17
N ARG A 422 -19.45 0.00 14.92
CA ARG A 422 -19.32 1.40 14.46
C ARG A 422 -17.98 2.02 14.82
N ILE A 423 -17.16 1.34 15.61
CA ILE A 423 -15.79 1.79 15.90
C ILE A 423 -14.97 1.57 14.63
N ASN A 424 -14.33 2.64 14.15
CA ASN A 424 -13.42 2.54 13.01
C ASN A 424 -12.15 1.81 13.43
N LEU A 425 -11.98 0.56 13.00
CA LEU A 425 -10.81 -0.25 13.30
C LEU A 425 -9.75 0.01 12.23
N PRO A 426 -8.53 0.46 12.61
CA PRO A 426 -7.43 0.60 11.66
C PRO A 426 -7.13 -0.74 10.98
N ALA A 427 -6.81 -0.71 9.68
CA ALA A 427 -6.51 -1.91 8.91
C ALA A 427 -5.36 -2.70 9.56
N GLY A 428 -5.62 -3.96 9.93
CA GLY A 428 -4.65 -4.83 10.61
C GLY A 428 -4.76 -4.89 12.14
N GLN A 429 -5.58 -4.04 12.78
CA GLN A 429 -5.84 -4.08 14.23
C GLN A 429 -7.15 -4.82 14.61
N GLU A 430 -7.79 -5.48 13.64
CA GLU A 430 -8.96 -6.34 13.87
C GLU A 430 -8.79 -7.40 14.99
N PRO A 431 -7.63 -8.08 15.17
CA PRO A 431 -7.45 -9.04 16.27
C PRO A 431 -7.54 -8.41 17.68
N GLU A 432 -7.32 -7.09 17.80
CA GLU A 432 -7.39 -6.41 19.09
C GLU A 432 -8.81 -6.42 19.67
N LEU A 433 -9.84 -6.44 18.83
CA LEU A 433 -11.23 -6.44 19.28
C LEU A 433 -11.60 -7.75 20.01
N PRO A 434 -11.44 -8.95 19.43
CA PRO A 434 -11.59 -10.22 20.16
C PRO A 434 -10.69 -10.32 21.40
N SER A 435 -9.41 -9.90 21.27
CA SER A 435 -8.46 -9.92 22.39
C SER A 435 -8.96 -9.08 23.57
N MET A 436 -9.46 -7.87 23.31
CA MET A 436 -10.01 -7.00 24.36
C MET A 436 -11.28 -7.55 24.99
N ILE A 437 -12.18 -8.15 24.21
CA ILE A 437 -13.41 -8.78 24.76
C ILE A 437 -13.05 -9.91 25.73
N VAL A 438 -12.09 -10.77 25.35
CA VAL A 438 -11.61 -11.85 26.22
C VAL A 438 -10.88 -11.29 27.45
N GLU A 439 -10.07 -10.24 27.28
CA GLU A 439 -9.36 -9.61 28.39
C GLU A 439 -10.32 -8.98 29.40
N ILE A 440 -11.34 -8.26 28.95
CA ILE A 440 -12.42 -7.71 29.79
C ILE A 440 -13.08 -8.83 30.59
N CYS A 441 -13.48 -9.91 29.91
CA CYS A 441 -14.09 -11.07 30.56
C CYS A 441 -13.14 -11.72 31.60
N SER A 442 -11.84 -11.78 31.29
CA SER A 442 -10.84 -12.37 32.18
C SER A 442 -10.68 -11.59 33.50
N GLN A 443 -10.86 -10.27 33.47
CA GLN A 443 -10.65 -9.39 34.63
C GLN A 443 -11.86 -9.34 35.58
N GLU A 444 -13.03 -9.82 35.16
CA GLU A 444 -14.20 -9.87 36.04
C GLU A 444 -14.01 -10.86 37.19
N LYS A 445 -14.66 -10.60 38.34
CA LYS A 445 -14.61 -11.52 39.49
C LYS A 445 -15.28 -12.86 39.19
N ASN A 446 -16.36 -12.83 38.42
CA ASN A 446 -17.16 -13.99 38.06
C ASN A 446 -17.49 -13.92 36.58
N PHE A 447 -17.49 -15.07 35.90
CA PHE A 447 -17.94 -15.14 34.52
C PHE A 447 -19.40 -14.71 34.39
N THR A 448 -19.64 -13.75 33.51
CA THR A 448 -20.97 -13.28 33.12
C THR A 448 -21.29 -13.75 31.70
N LYS A 449 -22.51 -14.26 31.47
CA LYS A 449 -22.96 -14.68 30.13
C LYS A 449 -22.95 -13.54 29.11
N PHE A 450 -23.00 -12.29 29.58
CA PHE A 450 -22.93 -11.08 28.77
C PHE A 450 -21.74 -11.10 27.78
N HIS A 451 -20.52 -11.37 28.27
CA HIS A 451 -19.33 -11.43 27.42
C HIS A 451 -19.36 -12.60 26.44
N GLY A 452 -19.79 -13.78 26.88
CA GLY A 452 -19.94 -14.96 26.02
C GLY A 452 -20.93 -14.72 24.86
N LEU A 453 -22.04 -14.02 25.13
CA LEU A 453 -23.03 -13.65 24.11
C LEU A 453 -22.48 -12.62 23.11
N ILE A 454 -21.69 -11.63 23.57
CA ILE A 454 -21.00 -10.69 22.66
C ILE A 454 -20.07 -11.46 21.72
N GLY A 455 -19.25 -12.37 22.26
CA GLY A 455 -18.35 -13.21 21.47
C GLY A 455 -19.10 -14.12 20.48
N GLU A 456 -20.18 -14.77 20.91
CA GLU A 456 -21.04 -15.59 20.04
C GLU A 456 -21.60 -14.76 18.88
N ARG A 457 -22.18 -13.59 19.17
CA ARG A 457 -22.77 -12.72 18.16
C ARG A 457 -21.71 -12.29 17.15
N PHE A 458 -20.56 -11.79 17.60
CA PHE A 458 -19.48 -11.39 16.70
C PHE A 458 -18.97 -12.54 15.83
N ALA A 459 -18.72 -13.70 16.42
CA ALA A 459 -18.22 -14.87 15.69
C ALA A 459 -19.24 -15.37 14.65
N LYS A 460 -20.54 -15.15 14.84
CA LYS A 460 -21.60 -15.49 13.86
C LYS A 460 -21.85 -14.42 12.80
N LEU A 461 -21.26 -13.23 12.89
CA LEU A 461 -21.45 -12.15 11.90
C LEU A 461 -20.70 -12.44 10.59
N ASN A 462 -19.40 -12.71 10.67
CA ASN A 462 -18.53 -12.90 9.51
C ASN A 462 -17.43 -13.92 9.82
N ARG A 463 -17.01 -14.69 8.81
CA ARG A 463 -15.94 -15.69 8.90
C ARG A 463 -14.62 -15.10 9.39
N LEU A 464 -14.36 -13.82 9.11
CA LEU A 464 -13.21 -13.10 9.63
C LEU A 464 -13.19 -13.09 11.17
N TRP A 465 -14.29 -12.66 11.79
CA TRP A 465 -14.41 -12.64 13.26
C TRP A 465 -14.34 -14.03 13.86
N THR A 466 -14.97 -15.03 13.20
CA THR A 466 -14.84 -16.43 13.60
C THR A 466 -13.37 -16.84 13.67
N GLY A 467 -12.60 -16.61 12.60
CA GLY A 467 -11.18 -16.95 12.54
C GLY A 467 -10.35 -16.23 13.61
N LEU A 468 -10.61 -14.94 13.86
CA LEU A 468 -9.89 -14.21 14.90
C LEU A 468 -10.16 -14.72 16.31
N PHE A 469 -11.38 -15.19 16.61
CA PHE A 469 -11.68 -15.84 17.89
C PHE A 469 -11.05 -17.24 18.00
N GLU A 470 -10.95 -17.97 16.90
CA GLU A 470 -10.26 -19.26 16.83
C GLU A 470 -8.75 -19.10 17.06
N ASP A 471 -8.12 -18.13 16.40
CA ASP A 471 -6.71 -17.78 16.60
C ASP A 471 -6.48 -17.33 18.05
N SER A 472 -7.37 -16.51 18.60
CA SER A 472 -7.32 -16.07 20.00
C SER A 472 -7.36 -17.25 20.96
N PHE A 473 -8.20 -18.28 20.72
CA PHE A 473 -8.25 -19.48 21.57
C PHE A 473 -6.88 -20.17 21.64
N ILE A 474 -6.25 -20.38 20.49
CA ILE A 474 -4.93 -21.03 20.39
C ILE A 474 -3.88 -20.20 21.12
N ASP A 475 -3.90 -18.88 20.93
CA ASP A 475 -2.98 -17.94 21.55
C ASP A 475 -3.10 -17.90 23.07
N TYR A 476 -4.33 -17.83 23.59
CA TYR A 476 -4.58 -17.88 25.03
C TYR A 476 -4.17 -19.24 25.59
N TYR A 477 -4.47 -20.35 24.90
CA TYR A 477 -4.09 -21.70 25.33
C TYR A 477 -2.56 -21.83 25.47
N ASN A 478 -1.79 -21.36 24.49
CA ASN A 478 -0.33 -21.40 24.55
C ASN A 478 0.25 -20.57 25.71
N LYS A 479 -0.44 -19.49 26.10
CA LYS A 479 -0.02 -18.54 27.14
C LYS A 479 -0.67 -18.78 28.51
N ILE A 480 -1.47 -19.85 28.71
CA ILE A 480 -2.25 -20.09 29.96
C ILE A 480 -1.43 -20.11 31.25
N HIS A 481 -0.17 -20.54 31.19
CA HIS A 481 0.71 -20.60 32.36
C HIS A 481 0.98 -19.22 32.99
N ARG A 482 0.73 -18.12 32.25
CA ARG A 482 0.92 -16.74 32.73
C ARG A 482 -0.28 -16.18 33.50
N TYR A 483 -1.45 -16.84 33.43
CA TYR A 483 -2.68 -16.34 34.01
C TYR A 483 -2.96 -17.00 35.37
N GLU A 484 -3.51 -16.21 36.31
CA GLU A 484 -3.99 -16.69 37.60
C GLU A 484 -5.27 -17.53 37.45
N THR A 485 -5.58 -18.33 38.48
CA THR A 485 -6.70 -19.29 38.48
C THR A 485 -8.06 -18.65 38.18
N ASN A 486 -8.30 -17.40 38.63
CA ASN A 486 -9.57 -16.71 38.38
C ASN A 486 -9.72 -16.28 36.92
N ARG A 487 -8.66 -15.68 36.35
CA ARG A 487 -8.62 -15.29 34.93
C ARG A 487 -8.75 -16.52 34.03
N LEU A 488 -8.05 -17.61 34.35
CA LEU A 488 -8.15 -18.88 33.63
C LEU A 488 -9.59 -19.42 33.62
N ARG A 489 -10.28 -19.35 34.76
CA ARG A 489 -11.67 -19.78 34.87
C ARG A 489 -12.58 -19.01 33.91
N ASN A 490 -12.50 -17.68 33.91
CA ASN A 490 -13.36 -16.86 33.04
C ASN A 490 -13.05 -17.06 31.56
N ILE A 491 -11.77 -17.13 31.19
CA ILE A 491 -11.36 -17.39 29.80
C ILE A 491 -11.87 -18.77 29.34
N ALA A 492 -11.75 -19.80 30.18
CA ALA A 492 -12.26 -21.14 29.87
C ALA A 492 -13.79 -21.14 29.70
N MET A 493 -14.53 -20.44 30.57
CA MET A 493 -15.98 -20.33 30.47
C MET A 493 -16.42 -19.53 29.24
N PHE A 494 -15.69 -18.48 28.87
CA PHE A 494 -15.94 -17.70 27.66
C PHE A 494 -15.86 -18.58 26.42
N PHE A 495 -14.73 -19.25 26.19
CA PHE A 495 -14.56 -20.11 25.00
C PHE A 495 -15.47 -21.35 25.03
N SER A 496 -15.80 -21.86 26.21
CA SER A 496 -16.82 -22.91 26.36
C SER A 496 -18.19 -22.45 25.84
N SER A 497 -18.60 -21.21 26.14
CA SER A 497 -19.87 -20.64 25.64
C SER A 497 -19.87 -20.50 24.10
N LEU A 498 -18.73 -20.13 23.50
CA LEU A 498 -18.60 -20.02 22.05
C LEU A 498 -18.65 -21.40 21.36
N LEU A 499 -18.01 -22.41 21.95
CA LEU A 499 -18.06 -23.80 21.46
C LEU A 499 -19.46 -24.43 21.63
N ALA A 500 -20.13 -24.16 22.75
CA ALA A 500 -21.48 -24.68 23.03
C ALA A 500 -22.53 -24.16 22.05
N SER A 501 -22.37 -22.91 21.58
CA SER A 501 -23.28 -22.27 20.64
C SER A 501 -22.92 -22.49 19.16
N ASP A 502 -21.91 -23.33 18.88
CA ASP A 502 -21.30 -23.54 17.56
C ASP A 502 -20.87 -22.22 16.88
N ALA A 503 -20.41 -21.24 17.67
CA ALA A 503 -19.96 -19.95 17.17
C ALA A 503 -18.52 -20.00 16.63
N ILE A 504 -17.68 -20.86 17.21
CA ILE A 504 -16.34 -21.20 16.71
C ILE A 504 -16.26 -22.70 16.42
N GLY A 505 -15.40 -23.09 15.49
CA GLY A 505 -15.23 -24.49 15.14
C GLY A 505 -14.53 -25.30 16.24
N TRP A 506 -14.92 -26.57 16.37
CA TRP A 506 -14.32 -27.49 17.35
C TRP A 506 -12.88 -27.88 17.00
N HIS A 507 -12.39 -27.53 15.80
CA HIS A 507 -11.00 -27.77 15.38
C HIS A 507 -9.97 -27.06 16.25
N VAL A 508 -10.35 -25.97 16.94
CA VAL A 508 -9.45 -25.25 17.87
C VAL A 508 -8.95 -26.13 19.01
N LEU A 509 -9.68 -27.20 19.35
CA LEU A 509 -9.28 -28.17 20.37
C LEU A 509 -8.05 -29.00 19.95
N SER A 510 -7.65 -28.96 18.67
CA SER A 510 -6.42 -29.61 18.20
C SER A 510 -5.16 -29.00 18.80
N ALA A 511 -5.22 -27.75 19.28
CA ALA A 511 -4.11 -27.14 20.01
C ALA A 511 -3.86 -27.80 21.38
N ILE A 512 -4.83 -28.54 21.91
CA ILE A 512 -4.75 -29.18 23.23
C ILE A 512 -4.07 -30.54 23.10
N HIS A 513 -2.86 -30.63 23.67
CA HIS A 513 -2.09 -31.87 23.76
C HIS A 513 -1.99 -32.29 25.22
N LEU A 514 -2.42 -33.51 25.52
CA LEU A 514 -2.40 -34.08 26.86
C LEU A 514 -1.29 -35.11 26.99
N ASN A 515 -0.12 -34.62 27.35
CA ASN A 515 1.14 -35.33 27.48
C ASN A 515 1.90 -34.82 28.72
N GLU A 516 2.78 -35.64 29.27
CA GLU A 516 3.49 -35.29 30.51
C GLU A 516 4.49 -34.13 30.33
N GLU A 517 5.03 -33.96 29.13
CA GLU A 517 6.06 -32.96 28.82
C GLU A 517 5.49 -31.56 28.53
N GLU A 518 4.35 -31.43 27.83
CA GLU A 518 3.79 -30.13 27.44
C GLU A 518 2.61 -29.67 28.32
N THR A 519 2.00 -30.58 29.10
CA THR A 519 0.82 -30.24 29.92
C THR A 519 1.18 -29.73 31.31
N THR A 520 1.07 -28.41 31.49
CA THR A 520 1.22 -27.73 32.79
C THR A 520 0.02 -27.92 33.73
N SER A 521 0.18 -27.63 35.02
CA SER A 521 -0.94 -27.61 35.99
C SER A 521 -2.05 -26.62 35.59
N SER A 522 -1.69 -25.45 35.07
CA SER A 522 -2.64 -24.45 34.54
C SER A 522 -3.42 -24.98 33.34
N SER A 523 -2.76 -25.72 32.43
CA SER A 523 -3.40 -26.39 31.29
C SER A 523 -4.48 -27.38 31.73
N ARG A 524 -4.20 -28.19 32.76
CA ARG A 524 -5.18 -29.16 33.29
C ARG A 524 -6.38 -28.47 33.92
N ILE A 525 -6.15 -27.37 34.66
CA ILE A 525 -7.22 -26.58 35.28
C ILE A 525 -8.10 -25.93 34.21
N PHE A 526 -7.50 -25.36 33.16
CA PHE A 526 -8.21 -24.76 32.04
C PHE A 526 -9.13 -25.79 31.34
N ILE A 527 -8.57 -26.93 30.93
CA ILE A 527 -9.31 -28.01 30.27
C ILE A 527 -10.43 -28.52 31.17
N LYS A 528 -10.16 -28.68 32.48
CA LYS A 528 -11.18 -29.10 33.45
C LYS A 528 -12.37 -28.13 33.47
N ILE A 529 -12.12 -26.82 33.54
CA ILE A 529 -13.18 -25.81 33.60
C ILE A 529 -13.91 -25.73 32.26
N LEU A 530 -13.19 -25.78 31.13
CA LEU A 530 -13.75 -25.75 29.78
C LEU A 530 -14.78 -26.87 29.58
N PHE A 531 -14.42 -28.13 29.87
CA PHE A 531 -15.32 -29.26 29.70
C PHE A 531 -16.43 -29.33 30.75
N GLN A 532 -16.18 -28.88 31.98
CA GLN A 532 -17.22 -28.77 33.00
C GLN A 532 -18.32 -27.81 32.55
N HIS A 533 -17.95 -26.63 32.06
CA HIS A 533 -18.92 -25.65 31.60
C HIS A 533 -19.62 -26.08 30.28
N LEU A 534 -18.90 -26.73 29.37
CA LEU A 534 -19.51 -27.34 28.18
C LEU A 534 -20.57 -28.39 28.54
N ALA A 535 -20.30 -29.21 29.56
CA ALA A 535 -21.24 -30.21 30.03
C ALA A 535 -22.47 -29.57 30.70
N GLU A 536 -22.32 -28.42 31.36
CA GLU A 536 -23.41 -27.65 31.95
C GLU A 536 -24.33 -27.02 30.87
N GLU A 537 -23.76 -26.45 29.80
CA GLU A 537 -24.52 -25.80 28.72
C GLU A 537 -25.14 -26.79 27.72
N LEU A 538 -24.39 -27.79 27.26
CA LEU A 538 -24.86 -28.75 26.25
C LEU A 538 -25.60 -29.96 26.86
N GLY A 539 -25.26 -30.32 28.09
CA GLY A 539 -25.61 -31.60 28.70
C GLY A 539 -24.70 -32.76 28.25
N MET A 540 -24.46 -33.70 29.17
CA MET A 540 -23.57 -34.85 28.95
C MET A 540 -23.88 -35.70 27.70
N PRO A 541 -25.16 -35.99 27.35
CA PRO A 541 -25.46 -36.79 26.17
C PRO A 541 -25.06 -36.12 24.85
N LYS A 542 -25.28 -34.80 24.73
CA LYS A 542 -24.92 -34.06 23.51
C LYS A 542 -23.41 -33.88 23.39
N LEU A 543 -22.74 -33.62 24.50
CA LEU A 543 -21.28 -33.52 24.55
C LEU A 543 -20.63 -34.85 24.10
N GLN A 544 -21.12 -35.99 24.59
CA GLN A 544 -20.64 -37.31 24.16
C GLN A 544 -20.91 -37.60 22.68
N ALA A 545 -22.04 -37.15 22.14
CA ALA A 545 -22.33 -37.32 20.72
C ALA A 545 -21.35 -36.51 19.85
N ARG A 546 -21.05 -35.26 20.24
CA ARG A 546 -20.10 -34.39 19.54
C ARG A 546 -18.66 -34.90 19.61
N THR A 547 -18.23 -35.40 20.76
CA THR A 547 -16.86 -35.94 20.90
C THR A 547 -16.66 -37.29 20.23
N LYS A 548 -17.73 -37.97 19.81
CA LYS A 548 -17.69 -39.24 19.06
C LYS A 548 -17.91 -39.07 17.55
N ASP A 549 -18.12 -37.84 17.08
CA ASP A 549 -18.31 -37.55 15.67
C ASP A 549 -17.01 -37.84 14.89
N GLU A 550 -17.09 -38.65 13.84
CA GLU A 550 -15.96 -39.10 13.02
C GLU A 550 -15.23 -37.92 12.36
N MET A 551 -15.94 -36.84 12.03
CA MET A 551 -15.34 -35.64 11.42
C MET A 551 -14.50 -34.82 12.40
N LEU A 552 -14.79 -34.89 13.70
CA LEU A 552 -14.12 -34.12 14.75
C LEU A 552 -13.00 -34.91 15.44
N GLN A 553 -12.96 -36.24 15.29
CA GLN A 553 -11.90 -37.10 15.86
C GLN A 553 -10.48 -36.60 15.58
N PRO A 554 -10.10 -36.17 14.36
CA PRO A 554 -8.73 -35.72 14.09
C PRO A 554 -8.34 -34.49 14.91
N SER A 555 -9.30 -33.61 15.21
CA SER A 555 -9.09 -32.40 16.01
C SER A 555 -9.07 -32.68 17.52
N LEU A 556 -9.51 -33.86 17.93
CA LEU A 556 -9.55 -34.28 19.32
C LEU A 556 -8.43 -35.28 19.66
N LEU A 557 -7.52 -35.55 18.73
CA LEU A 557 -6.50 -36.59 18.86
C LEU A 557 -5.50 -36.31 20.00
N GLY A 558 -5.20 -35.03 20.27
CA GLY A 558 -4.37 -34.60 21.40
C GLY A 558 -5.08 -34.67 22.76
N LEU A 559 -6.43 -34.71 22.76
CA LEU A 559 -7.24 -35.02 23.93
C LEU A 559 -7.36 -36.54 24.00
N CYS A 560 -6.54 -37.21 24.80
CA CYS A 560 -6.59 -38.66 24.98
C CYS A 560 -7.95 -39.09 25.61
N LEU A 561 -8.99 -39.14 24.78
CA LEU A 561 -10.40 -39.14 25.16
C LEU A 561 -10.77 -40.41 25.93
N GLU A 562 -10.15 -41.55 25.61
CA GLU A 562 -10.43 -42.81 26.30
C GLU A 562 -10.00 -42.77 27.77
N LEU A 563 -8.80 -42.26 28.08
CA LEU A 563 -8.30 -42.15 29.45
C LEU A 563 -8.96 -41.00 30.22
N LEU A 564 -9.26 -39.87 29.55
CA LEU A 564 -9.87 -38.73 30.22
C LEU A 564 -11.35 -38.94 30.51
N ILE A 565 -12.12 -39.56 29.60
CA ILE A 565 -13.51 -39.91 29.85
C ILE A 565 -13.60 -40.94 30.98
N LEU A 566 -12.70 -41.92 31.04
CA LEU A 566 -12.64 -42.89 32.15
C LEU A 566 -12.25 -42.23 33.48
N TYR A 567 -11.27 -41.32 33.48
CA TYR A 567 -10.86 -40.57 34.68
C TYR A 567 -11.92 -39.56 35.14
N TRP A 568 -12.63 -38.92 34.21
CA TRP A 568 -13.74 -38.00 34.50
C TRP A 568 -15.01 -38.72 34.94
N LEU A 569 -15.37 -39.84 34.31
CA LEU A 569 -16.45 -40.72 34.80
C LEU A 569 -16.13 -41.20 36.21
N PHE A 570 -14.87 -41.48 36.52
CA PHE A 570 -14.43 -41.87 37.86
C PHE A 570 -14.54 -40.72 38.87
N ILE A 571 -14.06 -39.51 38.55
CA ILE A 571 -14.15 -38.34 39.44
C ILE A 571 -15.59 -37.88 39.67
N LEU A 572 -16.41 -37.75 38.61
CA LEU A 572 -17.83 -37.40 38.76
C LEU A 572 -18.62 -38.49 39.50
N SER A 573 -18.33 -39.78 39.28
CA SER A 573 -18.97 -40.84 40.08
C SER A 573 -18.58 -40.74 41.56
N VAL A 574 -17.34 -40.35 41.87
CA VAL A 574 -16.86 -40.20 43.25
C VAL A 574 -17.43 -38.95 43.93
N GLU A 575 -17.58 -37.82 43.22
CA GLU A 575 -18.21 -36.60 43.77
C GLU A 575 -19.72 -36.75 43.94
N VAL A 576 -20.41 -37.42 43.00
CA VAL A 576 -21.83 -37.76 43.14
C VAL A 576 -22.04 -38.80 44.26
N ALA A 577 -21.14 -39.80 44.40
CA ALA A 577 -21.20 -40.77 45.49
C ALA A 577 -20.90 -40.17 46.87
N ASN A 578 -19.98 -39.19 46.97
CA ASN A 578 -19.65 -38.49 48.21
C ASN A 578 -20.74 -37.50 48.65
N ALA A 579 -21.52 -36.93 47.71
CA ALA A 579 -22.70 -36.14 48.06
C ALA A 579 -23.81 -36.98 48.73
N SER A 580 -23.77 -38.30 48.56
CA SER A 580 -24.72 -39.26 49.14
C SER A 580 -24.27 -39.98 50.42
N SER A 581 -23.07 -39.71 50.98
CA SER A 581 -22.62 -40.38 52.23
C SER A 581 -21.84 -39.46 53.18
N PRO A 582 -22.42 -39.04 54.33
CA PRO A 582 -21.76 -38.13 55.24
C PRO A 582 -21.02 -38.90 56.34
N ARG A 583 -19.85 -39.48 56.06
CA ARG A 583 -18.88 -39.97 57.08
C ARG A 583 -17.64 -40.57 56.43
N HIS A 584 -16.64 -39.73 56.15
CA HIS A 584 -15.21 -39.95 56.39
C HIS A 584 -14.37 -38.97 55.55
N ARG A 585 -13.55 -38.15 56.21
CA ARG A 585 -12.40 -37.50 55.54
C ARG A 585 -11.20 -38.46 55.57
N PRO A 586 -10.49 -38.64 54.45
CA PRO A 586 -9.07 -38.95 54.49
C PRO A 586 -8.20 -37.78 53.97
N ARG A 587 -6.95 -37.78 54.42
CA ARG A 587 -5.86 -36.81 54.19
C ARG A 587 -5.39 -36.77 52.71
N PRO A 588 -4.67 -35.72 52.26
CA PRO A 588 -4.24 -35.62 50.86
C PRO A 588 -3.17 -36.67 50.58
N LEU A 589 -3.46 -37.63 49.69
CA LEU A 589 -2.43 -38.41 49.02
C LEU A 589 -1.86 -37.55 47.89
N ILE A 590 -0.64 -37.06 48.11
CA ILE A 590 0.29 -36.76 47.02
C ILE A 590 0.62 -38.13 46.41
N LEU A 591 0.07 -38.42 45.22
CA LEU A 591 0.49 -39.59 44.45
C LEU A 591 1.03 -39.14 43.10
N ALA A 592 2.31 -39.40 42.91
CA ALA A 592 3.00 -39.39 41.64
C ALA A 592 2.29 -40.33 40.65
N ILE A 593 2.18 -39.90 39.39
CA ILE A 593 1.73 -40.74 38.29
C ILE A 593 2.95 -41.56 37.83
N PRO A 594 2.86 -42.90 37.73
CA PRO A 594 3.83 -43.68 36.99
C PRO A 594 3.48 -43.66 35.50
N ILE A 595 4.49 -43.38 34.71
CA ILE A 595 4.52 -43.34 33.25
C ILE A 595 4.27 -44.75 32.71
N ALA A 596 3.41 -44.87 31.70
CA ALA A 596 3.37 -45.99 30.76
C ALA A 596 3.15 -45.47 29.34
#